data_AF-A0A4S4NBW0-F1
#
_entry.id   AF-A0A4S4NBW0-F1
#
_cell.length_a   1.000
_cell.length_b   1.000
_cell.length_c   1.000
_cell.angle_alpha   90.00
_cell.angle_beta   90.00
_cell.angle_gamma   90.00
#
_symmetry.space_group_name_H-M   'P 1'
#
loop_
_entity.id
_entity.type
_entity.pdbx_description
1 polymer ?
#
loop_
_entity_poly.entity_id
_entity_poly.type
_entity_poly.pdbx_seq_one_letter_code
_entity_poly.pdbx_strand_id
1 'polypeptide(L)'
;MLRLIAFNMDYYWACNRIGTTDKGADLNHKERNSTYHPLEMYNYMNYVAYILYPPLYLAGPIMTYNDFLWQNVLLNTLLVFTFVALWHDLSFKLLTWGWLISLFFLPEILARYLLPPRKYGDKWWYRHICAVGAVGNMLMLTAANLVGFAVGTEGVSYMLTRMFLDWDGIRFISVSCICLFVGAQLMFEYREEEMRKGIYRRC
;
A
#
# COMPACT_ATOMS: atom_id res chain seq x y z
N MET A 1 7.25 13.80 22.13
CA MET A 1 7.92 14.25 23.37
C MET A 1 7.07 15.23 24.18
N LEU A 2 6.63 16.37 23.61
CA LEU A 2 5.84 17.39 24.34
C LEU A 2 4.54 16.86 24.96
N ARG A 3 3.87 15.87 24.35
CA ARG A 3 2.67 15.23 24.91
C ARG A 3 2.93 14.44 26.19
N LEU A 4 4.10 13.79 26.30
CA LEU A 4 4.48 13.09 27.52
C LEU A 4 4.58 14.09 28.67
N ILE A 5 5.21 15.24 28.40
CA ILE A 5 5.37 16.34 29.36
C ILE A 5 3.99 16.91 29.72
N ALA A 6 3.13 17.18 28.72
CA ALA A 6 1.78 17.71 28.94
C ALA A 6 0.93 16.80 29.83
N PHE A 7 0.91 15.49 29.57
CA PHE A 7 0.18 14.55 30.42
C PHE A 7 0.70 14.54 31.86
N ASN A 8 2.02 14.51 32.05
CA ASN A 8 2.62 14.50 33.40
C ASN A 8 2.35 15.81 34.16
N MET A 9 2.34 16.95 33.46
CA MET A 9 2.01 18.25 34.04
C MET A 9 0.53 18.31 34.45
N ASP A 10 -0.39 17.90 33.57
CA ASP A 10 -1.82 17.88 33.86
C ASP A 10 -2.14 16.89 35.01
N TYR A 11 -1.47 15.73 35.05
CA TYR A 11 -1.57 14.78 36.16
C TYR A 11 -1.07 15.38 37.49
N TYR A 12 0.10 16.02 37.47
CA TYR A 12 0.66 16.68 38.64
C TYR A 12 -0.26 17.78 39.19
N TRP A 13 -0.86 18.59 38.31
CA TRP A 13 -1.82 19.60 38.69
C TRP A 13 -3.11 19.01 39.25
N ALA A 14 -3.60 17.90 38.69
CA ALA A 14 -4.76 17.18 39.22
C ALA A 14 -4.49 16.60 40.62
N CYS A 15 -3.31 16.00 40.85
CA CYS A 15 -2.90 15.47 42.16
C CYS A 15 -2.85 16.56 43.23
N ASN A 16 -2.33 17.74 42.86
CA ASN A 16 -2.24 18.88 43.78
C ASN A 16 -3.51 19.74 43.83
N ARG A 17 -4.57 19.36 43.09
CA ARG A 17 -5.83 20.11 42.96
C ARG A 17 -5.62 21.57 42.54
N ILE A 18 -4.59 21.82 41.72
CA ILE A 18 -4.25 23.12 41.18
C ILE A 18 -5.05 23.30 39.89
N GLY A 19 -6.19 24.00 39.98
CA GLY A 19 -7.05 24.27 38.82
C GLY A 19 -8.51 24.49 39.21
N THR A 20 -9.38 24.61 38.21
CA THR A 20 -10.82 24.76 38.40
C THR A 20 -11.50 23.39 38.49
N THR A 21 -12.46 23.23 39.41
CA THR A 21 -13.33 22.05 39.45
C THR A 21 -14.39 22.12 38.37
N ASP A 22 -14.72 20.99 37.76
CA ASP A 22 -15.78 20.92 36.75
C ASP A 22 -17.13 21.39 37.33
N LYS A 23 -17.76 22.36 36.65
CA LYS A 23 -19.05 22.95 37.03
C LYS A 23 -20.22 22.42 36.20
N GLY A 24 -19.98 21.49 35.26
CA GLY A 24 -21.01 20.90 34.41
C GLY A 24 -21.65 21.88 33.41
N ALA A 25 -21.01 23.02 33.15
CA ALA A 25 -21.45 24.03 32.17
C ALA A 25 -20.59 23.94 30.90
N ASP A 26 -21.06 24.53 29.79
CA ASP A 26 -20.27 24.66 28.56
C ASP A 26 -19.02 25.53 28.82
N LEU A 27 -17.91 24.87 29.17
CA LEU A 27 -16.63 25.51 29.47
C LEU A 27 -16.03 26.12 28.18
N ASN A 28 -15.52 27.34 28.29
CA ASN A 28 -14.77 27.98 27.22
C ASN A 28 -13.40 27.30 27.01
N HIS A 29 -12.78 27.44 25.84
CA HIS A 29 -11.52 26.73 25.50
C HIS A 29 -10.40 26.94 26.54
N LYS A 30 -10.27 28.16 27.09
CA LYS A 30 -9.28 28.44 28.16
C LYS A 30 -9.61 27.75 29.48
N GLU A 31 -10.89 27.58 29.79
CA GLU A 31 -11.35 26.95 31.03
C GLU A 31 -11.21 25.44 30.96
N ARG A 32 -11.36 24.83 29.77
CA ARG A 32 -11.13 23.40 29.52
C ARG A 32 -9.69 22.98 29.83
N ASN A 33 -8.72 23.84 29.54
CA ASN A 33 -7.30 23.57 29.84
C ASN A 33 -6.97 23.60 31.33
N SER A 34 -7.62 24.50 32.08
CA SER A 34 -7.39 24.72 33.51
C SER A 34 -8.24 23.83 34.42
N THR A 35 -9.22 23.14 33.84
CA THR A 35 -10.10 22.21 34.56
C THR A 35 -9.49 20.83 34.56
N TYR A 36 -9.12 20.34 35.74
CA TYR A 36 -8.59 19.00 35.88
C TYR A 36 -9.73 17.97 35.96
N HIS A 37 -9.50 16.81 35.35
CA HIS A 37 -10.41 15.67 35.43
C HIS A 37 -10.21 14.85 36.73
N PRO A 38 -11.14 13.96 37.10
CA PRO A 38 -10.92 12.99 38.17
C PRO A 38 -9.66 12.15 37.94
N LEU A 39 -8.95 11.80 39.01
CA LEU A 39 -7.68 11.05 38.93
C LEU A 39 -7.81 9.71 38.19
N GLU A 40 -9.00 9.09 38.23
CA GLU A 40 -9.31 7.84 37.51
C GLU A 40 -9.20 7.99 35.98
N MET A 41 -9.41 9.20 35.47
CA MET A 41 -9.27 9.48 34.05
C MET A 41 -7.80 9.51 33.62
N TYR A 42 -6.84 9.74 34.52
CA TYR A 42 -5.40 9.74 34.22
C TYR A 42 -4.80 8.32 34.31
N ASN A 43 -5.39 7.39 33.57
CA ASN A 43 -4.97 6.00 33.54
C ASN A 43 -4.10 5.69 32.31
N TYR A 44 -3.47 4.50 32.33
CA TYR A 44 -2.58 4.05 31.27
C TYR A 44 -3.25 3.97 29.89
N MET A 45 -4.52 3.55 29.84
CA MET A 45 -5.24 3.42 28.55
C MET A 45 -5.47 4.77 27.91
N ASN A 46 -5.91 5.77 28.68
CA ASN A 46 -6.11 7.13 28.19
C ASN A 46 -4.78 7.82 27.88
N TYR A 47 -3.71 7.51 28.62
CA TYR A 47 -2.36 7.95 28.32
C TYR A 47 -1.88 7.48 26.95
N VAL A 48 -2.03 6.18 26.65
CA VAL A 48 -1.67 5.61 25.35
C VAL A 48 -2.55 6.18 24.24
N ALA A 49 -3.86 6.34 24.48
CA ALA A 49 -4.78 6.95 23.52
C ALA A 49 -4.40 8.40 23.18
N TYR A 50 -4.03 9.21 24.17
CA TYR A 50 -3.57 10.59 23.99
C TYR A 50 -2.22 10.66 23.25
N ILE A 51 -1.28 9.78 23.59
CA ILE A 51 0.01 9.72 22.89
C ILE A 51 -0.21 9.36 21.44
N LEU A 52 -0.92 8.26 21.15
CA LEU A 52 -1.11 7.70 19.81
C LEU A 52 -2.15 8.44 18.97
N TYR A 53 -2.68 9.56 19.47
CA TYR A 53 -3.75 10.29 18.81
C TYR A 53 -3.33 10.79 17.41
N PRO A 54 -3.87 10.22 16.30
CA PRO A 54 -3.31 10.40 14.94
C PRO A 54 -3.39 11.81 14.33
N PRO A 55 -4.43 12.63 14.51
CA PRO A 55 -4.52 13.91 13.79
C PRO A 55 -3.49 14.93 14.27
N LEU A 56 -3.12 14.80 15.54
CA LEU A 56 -2.15 15.65 16.19
C LEU A 56 -0.71 15.27 15.78
N TYR A 57 -0.49 14.08 15.21
CA TYR A 57 0.83 13.64 14.72
C TYR A 57 1.19 14.21 13.34
N LEU A 58 0.18 14.50 12.51
CA LEU A 58 0.41 14.87 11.11
C LEU A 58 0.40 16.39 10.88
N ALA A 59 -0.49 17.14 11.55
CA ALA A 59 -0.55 18.61 11.40
C ALA A 59 -1.31 19.37 12.51
N GLY A 60 -1.79 18.71 13.57
CA GLY A 60 -2.61 19.37 14.59
C GLY A 60 -1.83 20.30 15.54
N PRO A 61 -2.46 21.36 16.07
CA PRO A 61 -1.85 22.21 17.10
C PRO A 61 -1.53 21.41 18.36
N ILE A 62 -0.52 21.86 19.12
CA ILE A 62 -0.14 21.23 20.39
C ILE A 62 -1.32 21.36 21.38
N MET A 63 -1.91 20.23 21.75
CA MET A 63 -3.08 20.13 22.63
C MET A 63 -2.69 19.52 23.98
N THR A 64 -3.25 20.01 25.08
CA THR A 64 -3.08 19.45 26.44
C THR A 64 -3.92 18.18 26.62
N TYR A 65 -3.67 17.42 27.69
CA TYR A 65 -4.42 16.19 27.96
C TYR A 65 -5.86 16.50 28.39
N ASN A 66 -6.06 17.57 29.16
CA ASN A 66 -7.39 17.99 29.59
C ASN A 66 -8.31 18.30 28.40
N ASP A 67 -7.81 19.01 27.38
CA ASP A 67 -8.58 19.34 26.17
C ASP A 67 -8.85 18.12 25.29
N PHE A 68 -7.93 17.16 25.26
CA PHE A 68 -8.13 15.87 24.57
C PHE A 68 -9.34 15.10 25.14
N LEU A 69 -9.51 15.06 26.46
CA LEU A 69 -10.64 14.39 27.09
C LEU A 69 -11.99 15.08 26.81
N TRP A 70 -11.99 16.39 26.58
CA TRP A 70 -13.19 17.14 26.21
C TRP A 70 -13.63 16.92 24.75
N GLN A 71 -12.78 16.33 23.91
CA GLN A 71 -13.13 16.07 22.53
C GLN A 71 -14.03 14.85 22.41
N ASN A 72 -15.10 14.98 21.62
CA ASN A 72 -15.93 13.85 21.22
C ASN A 72 -15.08 12.86 20.41
N VAL A 73 -14.56 11.85 21.10
CA VAL A 73 -13.67 10.82 20.53
C VAL A 73 -14.25 10.24 19.26
N LEU A 74 -15.57 10.05 19.18
CA LEU A 74 -16.27 9.53 17.99
C LEU A 74 -16.16 10.46 16.77
N LEU A 75 -16.49 11.75 16.93
CA LEU A 75 -16.46 12.74 15.85
C LEU A 75 -15.03 13.01 15.38
N ASN A 76 -14.10 13.08 16.32
CA ASN A 76 -12.72 13.37 16.00
C ASN A 76 -12.03 12.14 15.37
N THR A 77 -12.33 10.92 15.85
CA THR A 77 -11.94 9.67 15.17
C THR A 77 -12.50 9.64 13.75
N LEU A 78 -13.79 9.93 13.54
CA LEU A 78 -14.39 9.94 12.20
C LEU A 78 -13.74 10.96 11.26
N LEU A 79 -13.57 12.22 11.69
CA LEU A 79 -12.94 13.27 10.88
C LEU A 79 -11.50 12.92 10.52
N VAL A 80 -10.79 12.26 11.42
CA VAL A 80 -9.37 11.99 11.27
C VAL A 80 -9.13 10.73 10.47
N PHE A 81 -9.92 9.67 10.68
CA PHE A 81 -9.89 8.52 9.79
C PHE A 81 -10.37 8.89 8.39
N THR A 82 -11.33 9.81 8.25
CA THR A 82 -11.72 10.35 6.93
C THR A 82 -10.59 11.17 6.32
N PHE A 83 -9.95 12.06 7.07
CA PHE A 83 -8.81 12.85 6.60
C PHE A 83 -7.60 11.98 6.27
N VAL A 84 -7.26 10.98 7.10
CA VAL A 84 -6.19 10.00 6.85
C VAL A 84 -6.54 9.13 5.63
N ALA A 85 -7.79 8.68 5.48
CA ALA A 85 -8.22 7.93 4.30
C ALA A 85 -8.16 8.76 3.01
N LEU A 86 -8.42 10.07 3.09
CA LEU A 86 -8.24 11.02 1.99
C LEU A 86 -6.76 11.38 1.75
N TRP A 87 -5.93 11.38 2.80
CA TRP A 87 -4.51 11.74 2.79
C TRP A 87 -3.59 10.60 2.33
N HIS A 88 -3.98 9.33 2.55
CA HIS A 88 -3.15 8.16 2.21
C HIS A 88 -3.11 7.82 0.70
N ASP A 89 -3.46 8.78 -0.15
CA ASP A 89 -3.33 8.71 -1.61
C ASP A 89 -4.24 7.66 -2.26
N LEU A 90 -5.55 7.91 -2.20
CA LEU A 90 -6.50 7.32 -3.15
C LEU A 90 -6.47 8.14 -4.44
N SER A 91 -5.31 8.21 -5.10
CA SER A 91 -5.36 8.52 -6.53
C SER A 91 -6.16 7.40 -7.16
N PHE A 92 -7.31 7.73 -7.77
CA PHE A 92 -8.06 6.78 -8.59
C PHE A 92 -7.14 6.11 -9.64
N LYS A 93 -5.99 6.70 -9.93
CA LYS A 93 -4.89 6.15 -10.73
C LYS A 93 -4.33 4.86 -10.13
N LEU A 94 -3.91 4.79 -8.86
CA LEU A 94 -3.36 3.54 -8.28
C LEU A 94 -4.40 2.41 -8.27
N LEU A 95 -5.66 2.74 -7.96
CA LEU A 95 -6.75 1.76 -7.96
C LEU A 95 -7.04 1.27 -9.39
N THR A 96 -7.35 2.17 -10.33
CA THR A 96 -7.61 1.81 -11.74
C THR A 96 -6.45 1.03 -12.35
N TRP A 97 -5.24 1.32 -11.91
CA TRP A 97 -4.04 0.64 -12.37
C TRP A 97 -3.86 -0.76 -11.78
N GLY A 98 -4.16 -0.97 -10.50
CA GLY A 98 -4.23 -2.32 -9.91
C GLY A 98 -5.31 -3.19 -10.59
N TRP A 99 -6.45 -2.60 -10.93
CA TRP A 99 -7.51 -3.26 -11.71
C TRP A 99 -7.05 -3.59 -13.14
N LEU A 100 -6.30 -2.70 -13.79
CA LEU A 100 -5.77 -2.89 -15.14
C LEU A 100 -4.70 -3.99 -15.19
N ILE A 101 -3.79 -4.05 -14.20
CA ILE A 101 -2.85 -5.18 -14.06
C ILE A 101 -3.59 -6.49 -13.84
N SER A 102 -4.65 -6.49 -13.02
CA SER A 102 -5.45 -7.70 -12.78
C SER A 102 -6.08 -8.23 -14.08
N LEU A 103 -6.50 -7.32 -14.98
CA LEU A 103 -6.98 -7.68 -16.32
C LEU A 103 -5.87 -8.30 -17.17
N PHE A 104 -4.62 -7.86 -17.03
CA PHE A 104 -3.47 -8.45 -17.72
C PHE A 104 -3.07 -9.84 -17.20
N PHE A 105 -3.52 -10.28 -16.03
CA PHE A 105 -3.35 -11.68 -15.62
C PHE A 105 -4.36 -12.64 -16.29
N LEU A 106 -5.47 -12.15 -16.82
CA LEU A 106 -6.52 -12.99 -17.41
C LEU A 106 -6.04 -13.81 -18.62
N PRO A 107 -5.28 -13.27 -19.59
CA PRO A 107 -4.74 -14.06 -20.69
C PRO A 107 -3.89 -15.24 -20.22
N GLU A 108 -3.12 -15.09 -19.14
CA GLU A 108 -2.31 -16.17 -18.57
C GLU A 108 -3.19 -17.27 -17.96
N ILE A 109 -4.21 -16.88 -17.18
CA ILE A 109 -5.16 -17.80 -16.57
C ILE A 109 -5.92 -18.56 -17.67
N LEU A 110 -6.37 -17.86 -18.71
CA LEU A 110 -7.05 -18.45 -19.85
C LEU A 110 -6.13 -19.39 -20.64
N ALA A 111 -4.86 -19.03 -20.84
CA ALA A 111 -3.88 -19.88 -21.49
C ALA A 111 -3.63 -21.18 -20.70
N ARG A 112 -3.51 -21.11 -19.37
CA ARG A 112 -3.40 -22.31 -18.51
C ARG A 112 -4.67 -23.17 -18.54
N TYR A 113 -5.83 -22.54 -18.64
CA TYR A 113 -7.10 -23.24 -18.76
C TYR A 113 -7.25 -23.96 -20.12
N LEU A 114 -6.87 -23.30 -21.22
CA LEU A 114 -6.95 -23.85 -22.58
C LEU A 114 -5.85 -24.90 -22.87
N LEU A 115 -4.67 -24.74 -22.27
CA LEU A 115 -3.52 -25.62 -22.46
C LEU A 115 -3.08 -26.27 -21.13
N PRO A 116 -3.93 -27.16 -20.55
CA PRO A 116 -3.65 -27.74 -19.25
C PRO A 116 -2.41 -28.66 -19.32
N PRO A 117 -1.48 -28.54 -18.34
CA PRO A 117 -0.25 -29.33 -18.32
C PRO A 117 -0.53 -30.84 -18.21
N ARG A 118 -1.68 -31.23 -17.63
CA ARG A 118 -2.12 -32.63 -17.57
C ARG A 118 -2.32 -33.30 -18.94
N LYS A 119 -2.64 -32.53 -19.99
CA LYS A 119 -2.94 -33.07 -21.33
C LYS A 119 -1.80 -32.90 -22.32
N TYR A 120 -1.03 -31.81 -22.19
CA TYR A 120 -0.01 -31.44 -23.17
C TYR A 120 1.41 -31.40 -22.59
N GLY A 121 1.60 -31.61 -21.29
CA GLY A 121 2.88 -31.49 -20.61
C GLY A 121 4.00 -32.38 -21.15
N ASP A 122 3.65 -33.55 -21.69
CA ASP A 122 4.61 -34.53 -22.22
C ASP A 122 5.10 -34.21 -23.66
N LYS A 123 4.58 -33.13 -24.28
CA LYS A 123 4.94 -32.77 -25.65
C LYS A 123 6.12 -31.79 -25.68
N TRP A 124 7.12 -32.06 -26.53
CA TRP A 124 8.32 -31.23 -26.70
C TRP A 124 8.03 -29.75 -27.02
N TRP A 125 6.95 -29.47 -27.76
CA TRP A 125 6.56 -28.11 -28.13
C TRP A 125 5.86 -27.35 -27.00
N TYR A 126 5.29 -28.05 -26.02
CA TYR A 126 4.52 -27.44 -24.94
C TYR A 126 5.39 -26.47 -24.12
N ARG A 127 6.64 -26.87 -23.84
CA ARG A 127 7.62 -26.03 -23.14
C ARG A 127 7.92 -24.74 -23.90
N HIS A 128 8.02 -24.82 -25.22
CA HIS A 128 8.30 -23.65 -26.07
C HIS A 128 7.10 -22.69 -26.11
N ILE A 129 5.87 -23.21 -26.23
CA ILE A 129 4.66 -22.38 -26.18
C ILE A 129 4.48 -21.73 -24.80
N CYS A 130 4.75 -22.45 -23.72
CA CYS A 130 4.72 -21.90 -22.37
C CYS A 130 5.77 -20.78 -22.19
N ALA A 131 6.98 -20.96 -22.73
CA ALA A 131 8.02 -19.93 -22.70
C ALA A 131 7.65 -18.70 -23.53
N VAL A 132 7.06 -18.86 -24.72
CA VAL A 132 6.52 -17.72 -25.49
C VAL A 132 5.44 -16.98 -24.71
N GLY A 133 4.53 -17.72 -24.06
CA GLY A 133 3.51 -17.14 -23.18
C GLY A 133 4.11 -16.39 -22.00
N ALA A 134 5.16 -16.93 -21.37
CA ALA A 134 5.86 -16.28 -20.26
C ALA A 134 6.55 -14.98 -20.71
N VAL A 135 7.19 -14.96 -21.87
CA VAL A 135 7.78 -13.74 -22.46
C VAL A 135 6.70 -12.68 -22.71
N GLY A 136 5.58 -13.08 -23.32
CA GLY A 136 4.45 -12.18 -23.55
C GLY A 136 3.92 -11.57 -22.24
N ASN A 137 3.78 -12.39 -21.20
CA ASN A 137 3.32 -11.93 -19.89
C ASN A 137 4.32 -10.97 -19.23
N MET A 138 5.62 -11.27 -19.25
CA MET A 138 6.67 -10.40 -18.72
C MET A 138 6.70 -9.05 -19.44
N LEU A 139 6.57 -9.04 -20.77
CA LEU A 139 6.53 -7.80 -21.56
C LEU A 139 5.26 -6.99 -21.29
N MET A 140 4.11 -7.65 -21.17
CA MET A 140 2.83 -7.00 -20.86
C MET A 140 2.85 -6.35 -19.47
N LEU A 141 3.38 -7.06 -18.46
CA LEU A 141 3.52 -6.51 -17.11
C LEU A 141 4.53 -5.36 -17.07
N THR A 142 5.65 -5.48 -17.78
CA THR A 142 6.65 -4.40 -17.90
C THR A 142 6.07 -3.17 -18.60
N ALA A 143 5.29 -3.37 -19.67
CA ALA A 143 4.59 -2.30 -20.36
C ALA A 143 3.57 -1.61 -19.44
N ALA A 144 2.73 -2.39 -18.76
CA ALA A 144 1.77 -1.87 -17.78
C ALA A 144 2.46 -1.01 -16.72
N ASN A 145 3.53 -1.54 -16.10
CA ASN A 145 4.40 -0.87 -15.13
C ASN A 145 4.93 0.48 -15.64
N LEU A 146 5.42 0.49 -16.88
CA LEU A 146 5.97 1.70 -17.48
C LEU A 146 4.90 2.77 -17.77
N VAL A 147 3.72 2.36 -18.25
CA VAL A 147 2.57 3.27 -18.48
C VAL A 147 2.09 3.90 -17.17
N GLY A 148 2.05 3.11 -16.09
CA GLY A 148 1.55 3.57 -14.79
C GLY A 148 2.45 4.51 -14.04
N PHE A 149 3.76 4.25 -14.06
CA PHE A 149 4.69 4.91 -13.15
C PHE A 149 5.68 5.85 -13.83
N ALA A 150 6.10 5.57 -15.07
CA ALA A 150 7.20 6.30 -15.70
C ALA A 150 6.74 7.28 -16.78
N VAL A 151 5.86 6.84 -17.68
CA VAL A 151 5.61 7.56 -18.94
C VAL A 151 4.24 8.24 -18.99
N GLY A 152 3.22 7.72 -18.29
CA GLY A 152 1.84 8.20 -18.39
C GLY A 152 1.22 7.94 -19.77
N THR A 153 -0.10 8.10 -19.91
CA THR A 153 -0.86 7.68 -21.11
C THR A 153 -0.46 8.43 -22.39
N GLU A 154 -0.04 9.69 -22.29
CA GLU A 154 0.32 10.52 -23.45
C GLU A 154 1.65 10.07 -24.07
N GLY A 155 2.66 9.75 -23.24
CA GLY A 155 3.95 9.28 -23.71
C GLY A 155 3.93 7.86 -24.30
N VAL A 156 2.92 7.04 -23.96
CA VAL A 156 2.78 5.67 -24.51
C VAL A 156 2.65 5.68 -26.02
N SER A 157 1.84 6.57 -26.58
CA SER A 157 1.60 6.64 -28.03
C SER A 157 2.90 6.87 -28.81
N TYR A 158 3.72 7.81 -28.34
CA TYR A 158 5.03 8.11 -28.89
C TYR A 158 5.98 6.93 -28.75
N MET A 159 6.00 6.30 -27.57
CA MET A 159 6.89 5.18 -27.27
C MET A 159 6.55 3.93 -28.08
N LEU A 160 5.27 3.58 -28.23
CA LEU A 160 4.80 2.48 -29.07
C LEU A 160 5.14 2.71 -30.55
N THR A 161 4.99 3.95 -31.02
CA THR A 161 5.36 4.29 -32.41
C THR A 161 6.86 4.10 -32.62
N ARG A 162 7.71 4.60 -31.71
CA ARG A 162 9.16 4.35 -31.75
C ARG A 162 9.52 2.87 -31.63
N MET A 163 8.81 2.11 -30.82
CA MET A 163 9.07 0.69 -30.60
C MET A 163 8.73 -0.17 -31.82
N PHE A 164 7.63 0.12 -32.51
CA PHE A 164 7.14 -0.70 -33.63
C PHE A 164 7.50 -0.18 -35.02
N LEU A 165 7.75 1.11 -35.21
CA LEU A 165 8.14 1.67 -36.51
C LEU A 165 9.65 1.89 -36.65
N ASP A 166 10.40 2.03 -35.56
CA ASP A 166 11.84 2.31 -35.63
C ASP A 166 12.66 1.02 -35.66
N TRP A 167 13.71 1.01 -36.48
CA TRP A 167 14.57 -0.18 -36.64
C TRP A 167 15.34 -0.50 -35.36
N ASP A 168 15.75 0.53 -34.61
CA ASP A 168 16.44 0.35 -33.34
C ASP A 168 15.48 -0.18 -32.25
N GLY A 169 14.22 0.25 -32.27
CA GLY A 169 13.17 -0.26 -31.39
C GLY A 169 12.88 -1.75 -31.63
N ILE A 170 12.73 -2.14 -32.89
CA ILE A 170 12.50 -3.54 -33.28
C ILE A 170 13.69 -4.42 -32.90
N ARG A 171 14.92 -3.95 -33.12
CA ARG A 171 16.15 -4.66 -32.69
C ARG A 171 16.16 -4.87 -31.19
N PHE A 172 15.88 -3.82 -30.42
CA PHE A 172 15.85 -3.89 -28.96
C PHE A 172 14.80 -4.89 -28.45
N ILE A 173 13.57 -4.84 -28.98
CA ILE A 173 12.50 -5.77 -28.59
C ILE A 173 12.86 -7.20 -28.98
N SER A 174 13.40 -7.41 -30.18
CA SER A 174 13.77 -8.74 -30.66
C SER A 174 14.85 -9.38 -29.77
N VAL A 175 15.91 -8.62 -29.45
CA VAL A 175 16.97 -9.08 -28.55
C VAL A 175 16.43 -9.34 -27.15
N SER A 176 15.58 -8.45 -26.64
CA SER A 176 14.95 -8.60 -25.32
C SER A 176 14.06 -9.84 -25.26
N CYS A 177 13.24 -10.10 -26.29
CA CYS A 177 12.40 -11.29 -26.40
C CYS A 177 13.25 -12.56 -26.39
N ILE A 178 14.34 -12.60 -27.15
CA ILE A 178 15.26 -13.76 -27.18
C ILE A 178 15.88 -13.98 -25.80
N CYS A 179 16.36 -12.92 -25.15
CA CYS A 179 16.95 -12.99 -23.82
C CYS A 179 15.96 -13.51 -22.78
N LEU A 180 14.74 -12.95 -22.73
CA LEU A 180 13.68 -13.40 -21.85
C LEU A 180 13.24 -14.83 -22.15
N PHE A 181 13.22 -15.23 -23.43
CA PHE A 181 12.88 -16.59 -23.83
C PHE A 181 13.91 -17.60 -23.32
N VAL A 182 15.21 -17.30 -23.48
CA VAL A 182 16.29 -18.14 -22.93
C VAL A 182 16.21 -18.21 -21.40
N GLY A 183 15.96 -17.08 -20.73
CA GLY A 183 15.75 -17.04 -19.29
C GLY A 183 14.55 -17.89 -18.83
N ALA A 184 13.42 -17.83 -19.55
CA ALA A 184 12.25 -18.65 -19.27
C ALA A 184 12.53 -20.15 -19.47
N GLN A 185 13.25 -20.53 -20.54
CA GLN A 185 13.66 -21.92 -20.77
C GLN A 185 14.58 -22.43 -19.64
N LEU A 186 15.55 -21.62 -19.20
CA LEU A 186 16.44 -21.98 -18.08
C LEU A 186 15.65 -22.16 -16.78
N MET A 187 14.69 -21.28 -16.49
CA MET A 187 13.80 -21.42 -15.32
C MET A 187 12.98 -22.72 -15.36
N PHE A 188 12.49 -23.11 -16.55
CA PHE A 188 11.77 -24.38 -16.70
C PHE A 188 12.67 -25.60 -16.52
N GLU A 189 13.87 -25.62 -17.11
CA GLU A 189 14.81 -26.72 -16.92
C GLU A 189 15.27 -26.82 -15.46
N TYR A 190 15.53 -25.69 -14.80
CA TYR A 190 15.88 -25.66 -13.38
C TYR A 190 14.77 -26.28 -12.50
N ARG A 191 13.50 -25.98 -12.80
CA ARG A 191 12.37 -26.64 -12.13
C ARG A 191 12.27 -28.13 -12.43
N GLU A 192 12.55 -28.56 -13.66
CA GLU A 192 12.61 -29.98 -13.99
C GLU A 192 13.74 -30.69 -13.24
N GLU A 193 14.90 -30.05 -13.10
CA GLU A 193 16.03 -30.57 -12.33
C GLU A 193 15.67 -30.73 -10.84
N GLU A 194 14.99 -29.76 -10.23
CA GLU A 194 14.49 -29.87 -8.86
C GLU A 194 13.53 -31.06 -8.70
N MET A 195 12.65 -31.30 -9.69
CA MET A 195 11.76 -32.47 -9.69
C MET A 195 12.53 -33.79 -9.83
N ARG A 196 13.58 -33.86 -10.67
CA ARG A 196 14.45 -35.04 -10.79
C ARG A 196 15.21 -35.33 -9.48
N LYS A 197 15.49 -34.30 -8.68
CA LYS A 197 16.09 -34.40 -7.34
C LYS A 197 15.07 -34.65 -6.21
N GLY A 198 13.78 -34.76 -6.53
CA GLY A 198 12.71 -34.99 -5.55
C GLY A 198 12.34 -33.78 -4.68
N ILE A 199 12.77 -32.57 -5.05
CA ILE A 199 12.48 -31.34 -4.31
C ILE A 199 11.20 -30.71 -4.89
N TYR A 200 10.08 -30.91 -4.19
CA TYR A 200 8.78 -30.35 -4.61
C TYR A 200 8.49 -29.03 -3.89
N ARG A 201 8.88 -27.91 -4.49
CA ARG A 201 8.49 -26.57 -4.02
C ARG A 201 7.19 -26.14 -4.72
N ARG A 202 6.07 -26.20 -4.01
CA ARG A 202 4.82 -25.56 -4.45
C ARG A 202 4.95 -24.06 -4.22
N CYS A 203 5.02 -23.28 -5.30
CA CYS A 203 4.70 -21.86 -5.29
C CYS A 203 3.31 -21.71 -5.90
#